data_AF-A0ABD6C5V0-F1
#
_entry.id   AF-A0ABD6C5V0-F1
#
_cell.length_a   1.000
_cell.length_b   1.000
_cell.length_c   1.000
_cell.angle_alpha   90.00
_cell.angle_beta   90.00
_cell.angle_gamma   90.00
#
_symmetry.space_group_name_H-M   'P 1'
#
loop_
_entity.id
_entity.type
_entity.pdbx_description
1 polymer ?
#
loop_
_entity_poly.entity_id
_entity_poly.type
_entity_poly.pdbx_seq_one_letter_code
_entity_poly.pdbx_strand_id
1 'polypeptide(L)' 'MVDLSARADRLDEYLDARGLEAVWFARPNGFAWLTGGDNVVDGD' A
#
# COMPACT_ATOMS: atom_id res chain seq x y z
N MET A 1 -2.88 -2.77 -16.40
CA MET A 1 -2.46 -3.61 -15.27
C MET A 1 -1.75 -2.70 -14.28
N VAL A 2 -2.13 -2.73 -13.02
CA VAL A 2 -1.50 -1.90 -11.99
C VAL A 2 -0.06 -2.37 -11.79
N ASP A 3 0.89 -1.44 -11.84
CA ASP A 3 2.30 -1.73 -11.55
C ASP A 3 2.53 -1.73 -10.04
N LEU A 4 2.48 -2.92 -9.44
CA LEU A 4 2.71 -3.11 -8.00
C LEU A 4 4.19 -2.94 -7.62
N SER A 5 5.11 -3.25 -8.53
CA SER A 5 6.56 -3.05 -8.36
C SER A 5 6.89 -1.57 -8.14
N ALA A 6 6.38 -0.68 -9.00
CA ALA A 6 6.63 0.76 -8.87
C ALA A 6 6.10 1.36 -7.55
N ARG A 7 5.10 0.73 -6.92
CA ARG A 7 4.58 1.15 -5.60
C ARG A 7 5.47 0.66 -4.46
N ALA A 8 6.06 -0.53 -4.59
CA ALA A 8 7.04 -1.02 -3.63
C ALA A 8 8.28 -0.11 -3.62
N ASP A 9 8.83 0.21 -4.80
CA ASP A 9 10.00 1.11 -4.92
C ASP A 9 9.72 2.47 -4.25
N ARG A 10 8.52 3.03 -4.48
CA ARG A 10 8.09 4.28 -3.84
C ARG A 10 8.02 4.17 -2.31
N LEU A 11 7.60 3.03 -1.78
CA LEU A 11 7.53 2.82 -0.33
C LEU A 11 8.92 2.67 0.28
N ASP A 12 9.82 1.97 -0.40
CA ASP A 12 11.22 1.83 0.04
C ASP A 12 11.90 3.21 0.14
N GLU A 13 11.78 4.05 -0.89
CA GLU A 13 12.30 5.42 -0.86
C GLU A 13 11.72 6.24 0.31
N TYR A 14 10.42 6.09 0.60
CA TYR A 14 9.76 6.81 1.69
C TYR A 14 10.25 6.35 3.06
N LEU A 15 10.42 5.03 3.24
CA LEU A 15 10.89 4.44 4.48
C LEU A 15 12.34 4.86 4.76
N ASP A 16 13.21 4.78 3.76
CA ASP A 16 14.60 5.22 3.84
C ASP A 16 14.72 6.71 4.18
N ALA A 17 13.97 7.56 3.47
CA ALA A 17 13.99 9.00 3.69
C ALA A 17 13.47 9.42 5.08
N ARG A 18 12.71 8.55 5.75
CA ARG A 18 12.12 8.81 7.08
C ARG A 18 12.77 7.99 8.19
N GLY A 19 13.70 7.08 7.88
CA GLY A 19 14.31 6.17 8.85
C GLY A 19 13.28 5.26 9.52
N LEU A 20 12.32 4.74 8.74
CA LEU A 20 11.24 3.88 9.21
C LEU A 20 11.46 2.45 8.71
N GLU A 21 11.15 1.46 9.55
CA GLU A 21 11.21 0.06 9.13
C GLU A 21 9.92 -0.43 8.47
N ALA A 22 8.79 0.26 8.71
CA ALA A 22 7.49 -0.13 8.20
C ALA A 22 6.49 1.04 8.16
N VAL A 23 5.44 0.87 7.35
CA VAL A 23 4.27 1.75 7.28
C VAL A 23 2.98 0.96 7.44
N TRP A 24 2.00 1.52 8.14
CA TRP A 24 0.69 0.92 8.34
C TRP A 24 -0.40 1.69 7.60
N PHE A 25 -1.21 1.00 6.80
CA PHE A 25 -2.37 1.57 6.10
C PHE A 25 -3.64 1.38 6.94
N ALA A 26 -4.07 2.43 7.66
CA ALA A 26 -5.22 2.37 8.55
C ALA A 26 -6.60 2.55 7.86
N ARG A 27 -6.65 2.66 6.53
CA ARG A 27 -7.88 2.96 5.78
C ARG A 27 -8.00 2.08 4.53
N PRO A 28 -9.23 1.68 4.14
CA PRO A 28 -9.46 0.80 2.97
C PRO A 28 -8.86 1.31 1.65
N ASN A 29 -8.88 2.63 1.42
CA ASN A 29 -8.26 3.21 0.24
C ASN A 29 -6.74 2.97 0.17
N GLY A 30 -6.06 2.82 1.31
CA GLY A 30 -4.66 2.44 1.37
C GLY A 30 -4.43 0.98 0.95
N PHE A 31 -5.31 0.06 1.35
CA PHE A 31 -5.27 -1.33 0.90
C PHE A 31 -5.44 -1.43 -0.61
N ALA A 32 -6.44 -0.74 -1.17
CA ALA A 32 -6.68 -0.74 -2.61
C ALA A 32 -5.53 -0.11 -3.40
N TRP A 33 -4.93 0.97 -2.86
CA TRP A 33 -3.72 1.54 -3.43
C TRP A 33 -2.51 0.61 -3.30
N LEU A 34 -2.38 -0.20 -2.26
CA LEU A 34 -1.22 -1.08 -2.12
C LEU A 34 -1.34 -2.31 -3.03
N THR A 35 -2.51 -2.94 -3.06
CA THR A 35 -2.70 -4.27 -3.65
C THR A 35 -3.37 -4.23 -5.03
N GLY A 36 -4.04 -3.12 -5.36
CA GLY A 36 -4.93 -3.04 -6.52
C GLY A 36 -6.27 -3.78 -6.33
N GLY A 37 -6.51 -4.37 -5.15
CA GLY A 37 -7.73 -5.11 -4.82
C GLY A 37 -8.68 -4.35 -3.91
N ASP A 38 -9.73 -5.03 -3.47
CA ASP A 38 -10.68 -4.57 -2.45
C ASP A 38 -10.56 -5.50 -1.22
N ASN A 39 -10.67 -4.95 -0.01
CA ASN A 39 -10.64 -5.70 1.25
C ASN A 39 -12.02 -5.89 1.88
N VAL A 40 -13.11 -5.55 1.19
CA VAL A 40 -14.47 -5.92 1.60
C VAL A 40 -14.60 -7.44 1.62
N VAL A 41 -14.96 -7.99 2.78
CA VAL A 41 -15.17 -9.44 3.00
C VAL A 41 -16.65 -9.80 2.89
N ASP A 42 -17.53 -8.88 3.28
CA ASP A 42 -18.99 -9.02 3.20
C ASP A 42 -19.58 -7.70 2.71
N GLY A 43 -20.42 -7.77 1.69
CA GLY A 43 -20.96 -6.62 0.95
C GLY A 43 -22.44 -6.74 0.62
N ASP A 44 -23.13 -7.72 1.22
CA ASP A 44 -24.58 -7.94 1.07
C ASP A 44 -25.41 -7.09 2.05
#